data_AF-A0A9X1FNX1-F1
#
_entry.id   AF-A0A9X1FNX1-F1
#
_cell.length_a   1.000
_cell.length_b   1.000
_cell.length_c   1.000
_cell.angle_alpha   90.00
_cell.angle_beta   90.00
_cell.angle_gamma   90.00
#
_symmetry.space_group_name_H-M   'P 1'
#
loop_
_entity.id
_entity.type
_entity.pdbx_description
1 polymer ?
#
loop_
_entity_poly.entity_id
_entity_poly.type
_entity_poly.pdbx_seq_one_letter_code
_entity_poly.pdbx_strand_id
1 'polypeptide(L)'
;MLKVLHDPNYFEIQIQYSEINRDTTGKVYFVDYDFRNNPDAYFYPASTVKLPVAILAAEYLDSISSVGITTSYKIKGDSVLHTVEDDIRQIFSVSDNEAYNRLYELLGRDYINAKLDSKGISPMRISHRLAIENAGRQQRDTLVFYTERDTLYLGGGKDSIIENLQIKKLQKGIGFMRDGALVNEPMDFSEKNYFPIEAQHKLMKRLFFPEVFSENERFSISENTLNRIKKNMHSVPRKSGYKEDEFYDSYGKFFLYGDSKDRIPEQFKIYNKVGYAYGTLTETAYIVDEKAGIEFLLTATILVNKNEIFNDDTYEYEEIGIPFLAQLGREIYLQEHEK
;
A
#
# COMPACT_ATOMS: atom_id res chain seq x y z
N MET A 1 17.00 6.20 14.94
CA MET A 1 17.28 4.74 14.85
C MET A 1 17.60 4.09 16.19
N LEU A 2 18.63 4.52 16.94
CA LEU A 2 19.06 3.86 18.19
C LEU A 2 17.98 3.70 19.27
N LYS A 3 17.18 4.75 19.53
CA LYS A 3 16.07 4.70 20.51
C LYS A 3 15.07 3.59 20.19
N VAL A 4 14.80 3.40 18.91
CA VAL A 4 13.82 2.46 18.40
C VAL A 4 14.36 1.03 18.42
N LEU A 5 15.62 0.83 18.02
CA LEU A 5 16.29 -0.47 18.07
C LEU A 5 16.67 -0.92 19.49
N HIS A 6 16.68 -0.02 20.46
CA HIS A 6 16.83 -0.36 21.88
C HIS A 6 15.60 -1.10 22.44
N ASP A 7 14.40 -0.81 21.93
CA ASP A 7 13.17 -1.53 22.30
C ASP A 7 12.25 -1.81 21.10
N PRO A 8 12.67 -2.71 20.20
CA PRO A 8 11.89 -3.04 19.00
C PRO A 8 10.58 -3.78 19.32
N ASN A 9 10.40 -4.26 20.56
CA ASN A 9 9.15 -4.87 21.02
C ASN A 9 8.08 -3.82 21.24
N TYR A 10 8.42 -2.75 21.98
CA TYR A 10 7.53 -1.63 22.24
C TYR A 10 7.03 -0.99 20.95
N PHE A 11 7.94 -0.78 19.99
CA PHE A 11 7.61 -0.20 18.69
C PHE A 11 6.98 -1.19 17.69
N GLU A 12 6.72 -2.44 18.09
CA GLU A 12 6.16 -3.51 17.26
C GLU A 12 6.83 -3.65 15.87
N ILE A 13 8.15 -3.44 15.79
CA ILE A 13 8.84 -3.38 14.52
C ILE A 13 8.84 -4.73 13.82
N GLN A 14 8.59 -4.67 12.51
CA GLN A 14 8.84 -5.76 11.57
C GLN A 14 9.51 -5.18 10.33
N ILE A 15 10.54 -5.85 9.82
CA ILE A 15 11.29 -5.44 8.63
C ILE A 15 11.51 -6.67 7.75
N GLN A 16 11.35 -6.49 6.45
CA GLN A 16 11.74 -7.45 5.43
C GLN A 16 12.50 -6.72 4.34
N TYR A 17 13.67 -7.24 3.99
CA TYR A 17 14.55 -6.70 2.97
C TYR A 17 14.96 -7.82 2.01
N SER A 18 14.97 -7.54 0.71
CA SER A 18 15.53 -8.44 -0.28
C SER A 18 16.64 -7.75 -1.03
N GLU A 19 17.80 -8.40 -0.99
CA GLU A 19 18.88 -8.18 -1.95
C GLU A 19 18.47 -8.75 -3.31
N ILE A 20 18.76 -8.03 -4.38
CA ILE A 20 18.36 -8.40 -5.74
C ILE A 20 19.63 -8.77 -6.52
N ASN A 21 19.78 -10.05 -6.78
CA ASN A 21 20.95 -10.58 -7.47
C ASN A 21 20.59 -11.12 -8.85
N ARG A 22 21.58 -11.14 -9.74
CA ARG A 22 21.47 -11.75 -11.07
C ARG A 22 22.59 -12.77 -11.28
N ASP A 23 22.25 -13.94 -11.79
CA ASP A 23 23.27 -14.94 -12.14
C ASP A 23 23.98 -14.60 -13.46
N THR A 24 24.92 -15.45 -13.90
CA THR A 24 25.68 -15.25 -15.13
C THR A 24 24.84 -15.23 -16.41
N THR A 25 23.56 -15.66 -16.34
CA THR A 25 22.60 -15.63 -17.44
C THR A 25 21.65 -14.43 -17.37
N GLY A 26 21.78 -13.60 -16.33
CA GLY A 26 20.90 -12.46 -16.07
C GLY A 26 19.60 -12.83 -15.32
N LYS A 27 19.46 -14.08 -14.86
CA LYS A 27 18.28 -14.53 -14.13
C LYS A 27 18.30 -13.93 -12.72
N VAL A 28 17.20 -13.25 -12.36
CA VAL A 28 17.04 -12.64 -11.03
C VAL A 28 16.80 -13.71 -9.97
N TYR A 29 17.43 -13.54 -8.80
CA TYR A 29 17.13 -14.27 -7.57
C TYR A 29 17.29 -13.33 -6.37
N PHE A 30 16.65 -13.67 -5.25
CA PHE A 30 16.66 -12.84 -4.05
C PHE A 30 17.41 -13.50 -2.91
N VAL A 31 18.10 -12.70 -2.10
CA VAL A 31 18.53 -13.09 -0.76
C VAL A 31 17.71 -12.29 0.24
N ASP A 32 16.86 -12.99 0.98
CA ASP A 32 15.85 -12.39 1.85
C ASP A 32 16.36 -12.33 3.29
N TYR A 33 16.13 -11.19 3.94
CA TYR A 33 16.44 -10.96 5.33
C TYR A 33 15.19 -10.46 6.05
N ASP A 34 14.89 -11.08 7.19
CA ASP A 34 13.73 -10.75 8.01
C ASP A 34 14.17 -10.34 9.41
N PHE A 35 13.54 -9.30 9.94
CA PHE A 35 13.66 -8.91 11.34
C PHE A 35 12.27 -8.83 11.95
N ARG A 36 11.98 -9.77 12.85
CA ARG A 36 10.71 -9.85 13.60
C ARG A 36 9.46 -9.94 12.72
N ASN A 37 9.61 -10.36 11.47
CA ASN A 37 8.49 -10.65 10.59
C ASN A 37 7.65 -11.78 11.20
N ASN A 38 6.43 -11.46 11.61
CA ASN A 38 5.51 -12.40 12.22
C ASN A 38 4.09 -12.09 11.74
N PRO A 39 3.57 -12.83 10.74
CA PRO A 39 2.22 -12.59 10.22
C PRO A 39 1.13 -12.80 11.29
N ASP A 40 1.39 -13.59 12.34
CA ASP A 40 0.42 -13.76 13.44
C ASP A 40 0.35 -12.53 14.38
N ALA A 41 1.30 -11.60 14.29
CA ALA A 41 1.35 -10.39 15.11
C ALA A 41 0.74 -9.21 14.33
N TYR A 42 -0.55 -8.98 14.54
CA TYR A 42 -1.31 -7.96 13.82
C TYR A 42 -0.74 -6.53 13.98
N PHE A 43 -0.70 -5.81 12.87
CA PHE A 43 -0.63 -4.35 12.80
C PHE A 43 -1.69 -3.84 11.82
N TYR A 44 -2.15 -2.60 12.00
CA TYR A 44 -3.12 -2.00 11.08
C TYR A 44 -2.42 -1.50 9.81
N PRO A 45 -2.74 -2.02 8.62
CA PRO A 45 -2.00 -1.71 7.38
C PRO A 45 -2.28 -0.30 6.83
N ALA A 46 -3.30 0.39 7.35
CA ALA A 46 -3.69 1.71 6.88
C ALA A 46 -3.78 1.79 5.34
N SER A 47 -3.19 2.80 4.72
CA SER A 47 -3.26 3.02 3.27
C SER A 47 -2.38 2.09 2.42
N THR A 48 -1.61 1.15 2.99
CA THR A 48 -0.87 0.19 2.15
C THR A 48 -1.81 -0.74 1.39
N VAL A 49 -3.03 -0.96 1.89
CA VAL A 49 -4.10 -1.73 1.22
C VAL A 49 -4.49 -1.18 -0.16
N LYS A 50 -4.18 0.09 -0.44
CA LYS A 50 -4.47 0.70 -1.74
C LYS A 50 -3.59 0.13 -2.86
N LEU A 51 -2.40 -0.37 -2.51
CA LEU A 51 -1.45 -0.96 -3.46
C LEU A 51 -2.04 -2.15 -4.21
N PRO A 52 -2.49 -3.25 -3.55
CA PRO A 52 -3.06 -4.38 -4.25
C PRO A 52 -4.34 -4.03 -5.01
N VAL A 53 -5.19 -3.16 -4.44
CA VAL A 53 -6.47 -2.78 -5.07
C VAL A 53 -6.24 -1.97 -6.35
N ALA A 54 -5.28 -1.05 -6.36
CA ALA A 54 -4.90 -0.30 -7.57
C ALA A 54 -4.38 -1.20 -8.70
N ILE A 55 -3.52 -2.18 -8.36
CA ILE A 55 -2.94 -3.12 -9.32
C ILE A 55 -4.02 -4.06 -9.87
N LEU A 56 -4.87 -4.60 -9.01
CA LEU A 56 -5.96 -5.49 -9.43
C LEU A 56 -7.03 -4.76 -10.24
N ALA A 57 -7.30 -3.47 -9.97
CA ALA A 57 -8.23 -2.70 -10.78
C ALA A 57 -7.73 -2.55 -12.23
N ALA A 58 -6.43 -2.32 -12.38
CA ALA A 58 -5.80 -2.28 -13.69
C ALA A 58 -5.82 -3.65 -14.39
N GLU A 59 -5.46 -4.74 -13.69
CA GLU A 59 -5.57 -6.12 -14.22
C GLU A 59 -7.01 -6.45 -14.63
N TYR A 60 -7.99 -6.06 -13.82
CA TYR A 60 -9.40 -6.31 -14.09
C TYR A 60 -9.85 -5.62 -15.38
N LEU A 61 -9.50 -4.34 -15.59
CA LEU A 61 -9.85 -3.63 -16.82
C LEU A 61 -9.10 -4.14 -18.04
N ASP A 62 -7.81 -4.49 -17.91
CA ASP A 62 -7.04 -5.09 -19.01
C ASP A 62 -7.64 -6.45 -19.49
N SER A 63 -8.44 -7.11 -18.64
CA SER A 63 -9.17 -8.34 -19.02
C SER A 63 -10.44 -8.09 -19.84
N ILE A 64 -10.88 -6.84 -20.00
CA ILE A 64 -12.14 -6.47 -20.67
C ILE A 64 -11.82 -5.66 -21.92
N SER A 65 -12.08 -6.23 -23.10
CA SER A 65 -11.65 -5.65 -24.39
C SER A 65 -12.26 -4.29 -24.74
N SER A 66 -13.38 -3.90 -24.14
CA SER A 66 -14.09 -2.64 -24.45
C SER A 66 -13.72 -1.45 -23.57
N VAL A 67 -12.88 -1.66 -22.55
CA VAL A 67 -12.46 -0.64 -21.60
C VAL A 67 -10.97 -0.75 -21.28
N GLY A 68 -10.39 0.30 -20.73
CA GLY A 68 -9.05 0.29 -20.18
C GLY A 68 -8.93 1.31 -19.06
N ILE A 69 -7.75 1.44 -18.47
CA ILE A 69 -7.56 2.34 -17.31
C ILE A 69 -7.84 3.82 -17.63
N THR A 70 -7.79 4.21 -18.91
CA THR A 70 -8.09 5.58 -19.38
C THR A 70 -9.55 5.78 -19.76
N THR A 71 -10.39 4.75 -19.73
CA THR A 71 -11.80 4.86 -20.04
C THR A 71 -12.51 5.62 -18.93
N SER A 72 -13.23 6.68 -19.29
CA SER A 72 -14.00 7.48 -18.35
C SER A 72 -15.14 6.67 -17.74
N TYR A 73 -15.36 6.83 -16.44
CA TYR A 73 -16.53 6.30 -15.75
C TYR A 73 -17.06 7.28 -14.71
N LYS A 74 -18.22 6.97 -14.17
CA LYS A 74 -18.75 7.59 -12.96
C LYS A 74 -19.41 6.56 -12.05
N ILE A 75 -19.60 6.89 -10.78
CA ILE A 75 -20.52 6.13 -9.93
C ILE A 75 -21.96 6.38 -10.42
N LYS A 76 -22.77 5.33 -10.48
CA LYS A 76 -24.18 5.43 -10.89
C LYS A 76 -24.94 6.38 -9.96
N GLY A 77 -25.52 7.43 -10.53
CA GLY A 77 -26.21 8.48 -9.79
C GLY A 77 -25.35 9.73 -9.53
N ASP A 78 -24.05 9.66 -9.79
CA ASP A 78 -23.14 10.80 -9.69
C ASP A 78 -23.01 11.53 -11.05
N SER A 79 -22.34 12.68 -11.02
CA SER A 79 -22.04 13.58 -12.14
C SER A 79 -20.54 13.70 -12.45
N VAL A 80 -19.66 13.33 -11.51
CA VAL A 80 -18.21 13.46 -11.67
C VAL A 80 -17.66 12.31 -12.51
N LEU A 81 -16.84 12.65 -13.51
CA LEU A 81 -16.12 11.66 -14.33
C LEU A 81 -14.73 11.38 -13.73
N HIS A 82 -14.36 10.11 -13.75
CA HIS A 82 -13.08 9.59 -13.29
C HIS A 82 -12.48 8.66 -14.36
N THR A 83 -11.20 8.35 -14.23
CA THR A 83 -10.56 7.22 -14.92
C THR A 83 -9.80 6.41 -13.87
N VAL A 84 -9.61 5.10 -14.12
CA VAL A 84 -8.85 4.27 -13.18
C VAL A 84 -7.38 4.71 -13.15
N GLU A 85 -6.85 5.24 -14.26
CA GLU A 85 -5.53 5.87 -14.28
C GLU A 85 -5.45 7.07 -13.33
N ASP A 86 -6.47 7.93 -13.31
CA ASP A 86 -6.47 9.08 -12.41
C ASP A 86 -6.62 8.66 -10.94
N ASP A 87 -7.45 7.66 -10.65
CA ASP A 87 -7.54 7.09 -9.31
C ASP A 87 -6.21 6.47 -8.86
N ILE A 88 -5.51 5.74 -9.75
CA ILE A 88 -4.15 5.22 -9.51
C ILE A 88 -3.17 6.36 -9.23
N ARG A 89 -3.20 7.44 -10.02
CA ARG A 89 -2.37 8.64 -9.82
C ARG A 89 -2.60 9.24 -8.43
N GLN A 90 -3.86 9.44 -8.04
CA GLN A 90 -4.24 10.01 -6.74
C GLN A 90 -3.82 9.09 -5.56
N ILE A 91 -3.98 7.77 -5.71
CA ILE A 91 -3.57 6.78 -4.70
C ILE A 91 -2.06 6.80 -4.45
N PHE A 92 -1.25 6.87 -5.51
CA PHE A 92 0.21 6.83 -5.35
C PHE A 92 0.83 8.20 -5.05
N SER A 93 0.21 9.30 -5.47
CA SER A 93 0.76 10.65 -5.26
C SER A 93 0.39 11.22 -3.89
N VAL A 94 -0.88 11.12 -3.49
CA VAL A 94 -1.40 11.77 -2.28
C VAL A 94 -2.17 10.83 -1.35
N SER A 95 -2.18 9.53 -1.67
CA SER A 95 -2.88 8.51 -0.89
C SER A 95 -4.36 8.84 -0.70
N ASP A 96 -5.05 9.20 -1.79
CA ASP A 96 -6.47 9.57 -1.77
C ASP A 96 -7.39 8.39 -1.37
N ASN A 97 -8.35 8.62 -0.46
CA ASN A 97 -9.26 7.59 0.04
C ASN A 97 -10.44 7.33 -0.90
N GLU A 98 -10.95 8.37 -1.57
CA GLU A 98 -12.09 8.25 -2.46
C GLU A 98 -11.73 7.49 -3.74
N ALA A 99 -10.54 7.73 -4.29
CA ALA A 99 -9.96 6.95 -5.38
C ALA A 99 -9.86 5.47 -5.00
N TYR A 100 -9.32 5.16 -3.82
CA TYR A 100 -9.30 3.78 -3.33
C TYR A 100 -10.71 3.19 -3.21
N ASN A 101 -11.66 3.94 -2.64
CA ASN A 101 -13.02 3.48 -2.45
C ASN A 101 -13.70 3.18 -3.79
N ARG A 102 -13.51 4.02 -4.83
CA ARG A 102 -14.00 3.75 -6.19
C ARG A 102 -13.44 2.45 -6.77
N LEU A 103 -12.14 2.20 -6.62
CA LEU A 103 -11.53 0.94 -7.07
C LEU A 103 -11.99 -0.26 -6.24
N TYR A 104 -12.25 -0.07 -4.94
CA TYR A 104 -12.90 -1.07 -4.10
C TYR A 104 -14.33 -1.36 -4.60
N GLU A 105 -15.13 -0.35 -4.95
CA GLU A 105 -16.49 -0.54 -5.49
C GLU A 105 -16.47 -1.30 -6.82
N LEU A 106 -15.47 -1.07 -7.67
CA LEU A 106 -15.27 -1.80 -8.92
C LEU A 106 -15.08 -3.31 -8.68
N LEU A 107 -14.20 -3.67 -7.75
CA LEU A 107 -13.74 -5.04 -7.56
C LEU A 107 -14.57 -5.82 -6.53
N GLY A 108 -14.75 -5.24 -5.35
CA GLY A 108 -15.30 -5.87 -4.15
C GLY A 108 -14.31 -6.73 -3.39
N ARG A 109 -14.51 -6.84 -2.07
CA ARG A 109 -13.55 -7.55 -1.19
C ARG A 109 -13.42 -9.03 -1.55
N ASP A 110 -14.50 -9.67 -1.95
CA ASP A 110 -14.49 -11.10 -2.26
C ASP A 110 -13.60 -11.38 -3.48
N TYR A 111 -13.73 -10.56 -4.54
CA TYR A 111 -12.86 -10.63 -5.70
C TYR A 111 -11.41 -10.32 -5.34
N ILE A 112 -11.17 -9.22 -4.62
CA ILE A 112 -9.82 -8.78 -4.25
C ILE A 112 -9.08 -9.89 -3.48
N ASN A 113 -9.70 -10.43 -2.43
CA ASN A 113 -9.09 -11.46 -1.59
C ASN A 113 -8.83 -12.74 -2.37
N ALA A 114 -9.81 -13.24 -3.14
CA ALA A 114 -9.66 -14.46 -3.92
C ALA A 114 -8.56 -14.33 -4.99
N LYS A 115 -8.47 -13.16 -5.65
CA LYS A 115 -7.49 -12.94 -6.71
C LYS A 115 -6.07 -12.82 -6.16
N LEU A 116 -5.87 -12.18 -5.01
CA LEU A 116 -4.57 -12.12 -4.33
C LEU A 116 -4.13 -13.51 -3.83
N ASP A 117 -5.05 -14.26 -3.22
CA ASP A 117 -4.76 -15.62 -2.75
C ASP A 117 -4.38 -16.55 -3.91
N SER A 118 -5.12 -16.51 -5.02
CA SER A 118 -4.79 -17.32 -6.22
C SER A 118 -3.40 -17.04 -6.81
N LYS A 119 -2.82 -15.87 -6.50
CA LYS A 119 -1.50 -15.45 -6.95
C LYS A 119 -0.40 -15.76 -5.92
N GLY A 120 -0.75 -16.38 -4.78
CA GLY A 120 0.18 -16.64 -3.68
C GLY A 120 0.53 -15.39 -2.85
N ILE A 121 -0.31 -14.35 -2.91
CA ILE A 121 -0.17 -13.14 -2.08
C ILE A 121 -1.06 -13.30 -0.85
N SER A 122 -0.64 -14.20 0.04
CA SER A 122 -1.33 -14.56 1.28
C SER A 122 -0.32 -14.87 2.40
N PRO A 123 -0.75 -14.82 3.69
CA PRO A 123 -2.08 -14.46 4.17
C PRO A 123 -2.31 -12.94 4.15
N MET A 124 -3.51 -12.49 3.75
CA MET A 124 -3.95 -11.10 3.85
C MET A 124 -5.47 -11.02 3.73
N ARG A 125 -6.05 -9.85 4.05
CA ARG A 125 -7.46 -9.56 3.87
C ARG A 125 -7.73 -8.07 3.63
N ILE A 126 -8.42 -7.78 2.54
CA ILE A 126 -9.17 -6.54 2.35
C ILE A 126 -10.61 -6.78 2.82
N SER A 127 -11.09 -5.93 3.72
CA SER A 127 -12.37 -6.09 4.43
C SER A 127 -13.27 -4.87 4.31
N HIS A 128 -12.71 -3.66 4.29
CA HIS A 128 -13.50 -2.43 4.31
C HIS A 128 -12.88 -1.28 3.50
N ARG A 129 -13.75 -0.33 3.16
CA ARG A 129 -13.42 0.98 2.56
C ARG A 129 -12.68 1.88 3.55
N LEU A 130 -12.11 2.98 3.10
CA LEU A 130 -11.35 3.89 3.97
C LEU A 130 -12.09 5.20 4.21
N ALA A 131 -12.05 5.69 5.45
CA ALA A 131 -12.52 7.02 5.86
C ALA A 131 -13.97 7.37 5.49
N ILE A 132 -14.86 6.38 5.47
CA ILE A 132 -16.30 6.59 5.25
C ILE A 132 -17.13 5.89 6.32
N GLU A 133 -18.35 6.36 6.52
CA GLU A 133 -19.34 5.67 7.34
C GLU A 133 -19.69 4.29 6.76
N ASN A 134 -20.00 3.33 7.63
CA ASN A 134 -20.37 1.97 7.23
C ASN A 134 -19.38 1.33 6.24
N ALA A 135 -18.08 1.57 6.42
CA ALA A 135 -17.03 1.13 5.51
C ALA A 135 -17.03 -0.39 5.21
N GLY A 136 -17.55 -1.20 6.14
CA GLY A 136 -17.69 -2.65 6.00
C GLY A 136 -18.96 -3.13 5.29
N ARG A 137 -19.83 -2.22 4.81
CA ARG A 137 -21.10 -2.55 4.14
C ARG A 137 -20.88 -3.55 2.99
N GLN A 138 -21.79 -4.52 2.89
CA GLN A 138 -21.75 -5.55 1.84
C GLN A 138 -22.13 -5.01 0.47
N GLN A 139 -23.11 -4.10 0.40
CA GLN A 139 -23.59 -3.54 -0.86
C GLN A 139 -22.49 -2.69 -1.50
N ARG A 140 -22.22 -2.92 -2.78
CA ARG A 140 -21.31 -2.12 -3.58
C ARG A 140 -22.05 -1.18 -4.52
N ASP A 141 -21.39 -0.09 -4.89
CA ASP A 141 -21.88 0.86 -5.86
C ASP A 141 -21.54 0.41 -7.28
N THR A 142 -22.42 0.73 -8.23
CA THR A 142 -22.20 0.41 -9.65
C THR A 142 -21.44 1.53 -10.33
N LEU A 143 -20.39 1.20 -11.06
CA LEU A 143 -19.65 2.12 -11.92
C LEU A 143 -20.18 2.02 -13.35
N VAL A 144 -20.23 3.16 -14.03
CA VAL A 144 -20.79 3.33 -15.37
C VAL A 144 -19.67 3.83 -16.29
N PHE A 145 -19.09 2.93 -17.08
CA PHE A 145 -17.99 3.21 -18.02
C PHE A 145 -18.53 3.62 -19.39
N TYR A 146 -17.94 4.67 -19.96
CA TYR A 146 -18.32 5.21 -21.26
C TYR A 146 -17.33 4.75 -22.32
N THR A 147 -17.73 3.74 -23.09
CA THR A 147 -16.92 3.22 -24.20
C THR A 147 -17.21 4.01 -25.48
N GLU A 148 -16.49 3.76 -26.56
CA GLU A 148 -16.72 4.40 -27.86
C GLU A 148 -18.12 4.13 -28.44
N ARG A 149 -18.75 3.00 -28.06
CA ARG A 149 -19.97 2.49 -28.71
C ARG A 149 -21.17 2.37 -27.78
N ASP A 150 -20.92 2.19 -26.48
CA ASP A 150 -21.96 1.91 -25.49
C ASP A 150 -21.49 2.27 -24.06
N THR A 151 -22.37 2.08 -23.09
CA THR A 151 -22.10 2.18 -21.67
C THR A 151 -21.97 0.79 -21.06
N LEU A 152 -20.90 0.56 -20.29
CA LEU A 152 -20.68 -0.69 -19.55
C LEU A 152 -20.88 -0.46 -18.05
N TYR A 153 -21.65 -1.34 -17.41
CA TYR A 153 -21.89 -1.29 -15.96
C TYR A 153 -21.02 -2.34 -15.27
N LEU A 154 -20.10 -1.89 -14.42
CA LEU A 154 -19.18 -2.72 -13.65
C LEU A 154 -19.31 -2.46 -12.15
N GLY A 155 -18.72 -3.31 -11.33
CA GLY A 155 -18.91 -3.26 -9.88
C GLY A 155 -20.33 -3.60 -9.46
N GLY A 156 -20.80 -3.01 -8.37
CA GLY A 156 -22.09 -3.32 -7.76
C GLY A 156 -22.16 -4.73 -7.14
N GLY A 157 -23.37 -5.18 -6.82
CA GLY A 157 -23.58 -6.46 -6.14
C GLY A 157 -23.33 -6.40 -4.63
N LYS A 158 -23.17 -7.57 -4.01
CA LYS A 158 -23.07 -7.74 -2.56
C LYS A 158 -21.90 -8.65 -2.20
N ASP A 159 -20.96 -8.15 -1.40
CA ASP A 159 -19.84 -8.94 -0.89
C ASP A 159 -20.25 -9.75 0.35
N SER A 160 -19.46 -10.78 0.68
CA SER A 160 -19.64 -11.64 1.85
C SER A 160 -19.52 -10.84 3.15
N ILE A 161 -20.08 -11.32 4.27
CA ILE A 161 -19.93 -10.66 5.57
C ILE A 161 -18.46 -10.65 6.01
N ILE A 162 -18.06 -9.64 6.81
CA ILE A 162 -16.72 -9.63 7.40
C ILE A 162 -16.75 -10.58 8.59
N GLU A 163 -15.93 -11.62 8.55
CA GLU A 163 -15.67 -12.49 9.71
C GLU A 163 -14.51 -11.95 10.53
N ASN A 164 -14.46 -12.26 11.83
CA ASN A 164 -13.34 -11.84 12.67
C ASN A 164 -12.04 -12.56 12.28
N LEU A 165 -10.93 -11.82 12.19
CA LEU A 165 -9.61 -12.43 12.05
C LEU A 165 -9.31 -13.33 13.24
N GLN A 166 -8.65 -14.45 12.96
CA GLN A 166 -8.21 -15.42 13.97
C GLN A 166 -6.69 -15.37 14.09
N ILE A 167 -6.14 -14.19 14.42
CA ILE A 167 -4.70 -13.95 14.62
C ILE A 167 -4.45 -13.22 15.94
N LYS A 168 -3.19 -13.09 16.36
CA LYS A 168 -2.83 -12.49 17.66
C LYS A 168 -2.74 -10.96 17.55
N LYS A 169 -2.77 -10.29 18.71
CA LYS A 169 -2.62 -8.83 18.87
C LYS A 169 -3.69 -7.98 18.16
N LEU A 170 -4.92 -8.49 18.06
CA LEU A 170 -6.05 -7.72 17.51
C LEU A 170 -6.62 -6.69 18.50
N GLN A 171 -6.47 -6.94 19.80
CA GLN A 171 -6.83 -6.00 20.86
C GLN A 171 -5.61 -5.13 21.16
N LYS A 172 -5.72 -3.81 20.97
CA LYS A 172 -4.58 -2.88 21.11
C LYS A 172 -4.88 -1.68 22.01
N GLY A 173 -3.86 -1.27 22.76
CA GLY A 173 -3.89 -0.11 23.65
C GLY A 173 -4.68 -0.35 24.93
N ILE A 174 -4.79 0.71 25.73
CA ILE A 174 -5.56 0.75 26.98
C ILE A 174 -6.89 1.49 26.81
N GLY A 175 -7.07 2.19 25.69
CA GLY A 175 -8.27 2.94 25.38
C GLY A 175 -8.29 3.41 23.93
N PHE A 176 -9.43 3.94 23.49
CA PHE A 176 -9.54 4.58 22.17
C PHE A 176 -10.64 5.65 22.13
N MET A 177 -10.53 6.57 21.19
CA MET A 177 -11.57 7.58 20.95
C MET A 177 -12.63 7.04 19.98
N ARG A 178 -13.90 7.19 20.35
CA ARG A 178 -15.06 6.92 19.48
C ARG A 178 -16.09 8.03 19.67
N ASP A 179 -16.51 8.64 18.57
CA ASP A 179 -17.50 9.73 18.56
C ASP A 179 -17.15 10.88 19.52
N GLY A 180 -15.86 11.20 19.62
CA GLY A 180 -15.33 12.24 20.51
C GLY A 180 -15.23 11.87 21.99
N ALA A 181 -15.55 10.63 22.38
CA ALA A 181 -15.45 10.14 23.75
C ALA A 181 -14.37 9.06 23.90
N LEU A 182 -13.69 9.05 25.06
CA LEU A 182 -12.74 8.01 25.43
C LEU A 182 -13.48 6.75 25.88
N VAL A 183 -13.13 5.62 25.26
CA VAL A 183 -13.53 4.28 25.62
C VAL A 183 -12.35 3.61 26.34
N ASN A 184 -12.54 3.21 27.62
CA ASN A 184 -11.48 2.68 28.50
C ASN A 184 -11.33 1.15 28.39
N GLU A 185 -11.15 0.65 27.18
CA GLU A 185 -10.82 -0.74 26.87
C GLU A 185 -9.96 -0.80 25.59
N PRO A 186 -9.22 -1.90 25.35
CA PRO A 186 -8.45 -2.04 24.11
C PRO A 186 -9.34 -1.90 22.87
N MET A 187 -8.80 -1.28 21.81
CA MET A 187 -9.49 -1.19 20.53
C MET A 187 -9.43 -2.54 19.80
N ASP A 188 -10.57 -3.00 19.29
CA ASP A 188 -10.66 -4.24 18.52
C ASP A 188 -10.42 -4.01 17.01
N PHE A 189 -9.43 -4.71 16.47
CA PHE A 189 -9.09 -4.71 15.05
C PHE A 189 -9.55 -5.97 14.28
N SER A 190 -10.33 -6.87 14.89
CA SER A 190 -10.74 -8.17 14.31
C SER A 190 -11.43 -8.08 12.95
N GLU A 191 -12.20 -7.02 12.70
CA GLU A 191 -12.93 -6.79 11.45
C GLU A 191 -12.17 -5.86 10.47
N LYS A 192 -10.98 -5.39 10.84
CA LYS A 192 -10.21 -4.44 10.04
C LYS A 192 -9.43 -5.12 8.91
N ASN A 193 -8.92 -4.31 7.99
CA ASN A 193 -8.00 -4.79 6.97
C ASN A 193 -6.74 -5.42 7.61
N TYR A 194 -6.18 -6.42 6.94
CA TYR A 194 -4.97 -7.13 7.34
C TYR A 194 -4.07 -7.31 6.12
N PHE A 195 -2.88 -6.72 6.15
CA PHE A 195 -1.94 -6.82 5.04
C PHE A 195 -0.52 -6.86 5.60
N PRO A 196 -0.03 -8.03 6.05
CA PRO A 196 1.26 -8.15 6.72
C PRO A 196 2.41 -7.78 5.78
N ILE A 197 3.57 -7.43 6.34
CA ILE A 197 4.72 -7.00 5.54
C ILE A 197 5.16 -8.07 4.54
N GLU A 198 5.04 -9.35 4.89
CA GLU A 198 5.36 -10.46 3.99
C GLU A 198 4.50 -10.46 2.72
N ALA A 199 3.19 -10.25 2.86
CA ALA A 199 2.28 -10.18 1.71
C ALA A 199 2.54 -8.92 0.87
N GLN A 200 2.84 -7.79 1.53
CA GLN A 200 3.24 -6.56 0.84
C GLN A 200 4.52 -6.75 0.01
N HIS A 201 5.51 -7.43 0.59
CA HIS A 201 6.80 -7.69 -0.05
C HIS A 201 6.68 -8.69 -1.21
N LYS A 202 5.91 -9.79 -1.03
CA LYS A 202 5.55 -10.75 -2.07
C LYS A 202 4.86 -10.10 -3.27
N LEU A 203 3.99 -9.13 -3.01
CA LEU A 203 3.32 -8.36 -4.06
C LEU A 203 4.33 -7.52 -4.85
N MET A 204 5.23 -6.81 -4.16
CA MET A 204 6.26 -6.00 -4.83
C MET A 204 7.19 -6.85 -5.70
N LYS A 205 7.63 -8.02 -5.23
CA LYS A 205 8.41 -8.96 -6.05
C LYS A 205 7.66 -9.35 -7.33
N ARG A 206 6.37 -9.69 -7.25
CA ARG A 206 5.55 -10.06 -8.42
C ARG A 206 5.34 -8.91 -9.40
N LEU A 207 5.27 -7.67 -8.91
CA LEU A 207 5.06 -6.49 -9.73
C LEU A 207 6.33 -6.06 -10.51
N PHE A 208 7.49 -6.18 -9.88
CA PHE A 208 8.76 -5.71 -10.44
C PHE A 208 9.60 -6.80 -11.11
N PHE A 209 9.47 -8.04 -10.64
CA PHE A 209 10.24 -9.21 -11.11
C PHE A 209 9.31 -10.39 -11.45
N PRO A 210 8.31 -10.22 -12.34
CA PRO A 210 7.34 -11.27 -12.65
C PRO A 210 7.98 -12.55 -13.19
N GLU A 211 9.14 -12.45 -13.85
CA GLU A 211 9.85 -13.56 -14.47
C GLU A 211 10.32 -14.64 -13.50
N VAL A 212 10.46 -14.31 -12.20
CA VAL A 212 10.86 -15.27 -11.16
C VAL A 212 9.67 -16.09 -10.62
N PHE A 213 8.43 -15.74 -11.03
CA PHE A 213 7.20 -16.42 -10.62
C PHE A 213 6.60 -17.25 -11.76
N SER A 214 5.78 -18.24 -11.44
CA SER A 214 5.01 -18.97 -12.45
C SER A 214 3.90 -18.09 -13.05
N GLU A 215 3.42 -18.40 -14.27
CA GLU A 215 2.46 -17.54 -14.99
C GLU A 215 1.16 -17.27 -14.20
N ASN A 216 0.66 -18.26 -13.45
CA ASN A 216 -0.54 -18.16 -12.62
C ASN A 216 -0.36 -17.26 -11.38
N GLU A 217 0.88 -17.05 -10.93
CA GLU A 217 1.19 -16.17 -9.80
C GLU A 217 1.38 -14.69 -10.20
N ARG A 218 1.54 -14.41 -11.49
CA ARG A 218 1.81 -13.06 -12.01
C ARG A 218 0.53 -12.24 -12.14
N PHE A 219 0.66 -10.92 -12.14
CA PHE A 219 -0.42 -10.03 -12.57
C PHE A 219 -0.54 -10.06 -14.10
N SER A 220 -1.75 -10.31 -14.63
CA SER A 220 -2.01 -10.33 -16.07
C SER A 220 -2.29 -8.92 -16.60
N ILE A 221 -1.26 -8.06 -16.56
CA ILE A 221 -1.36 -6.64 -16.95
C ILE A 221 -0.53 -6.43 -18.22
N SER A 222 -1.08 -5.69 -19.18
CA SER A 222 -0.37 -5.29 -20.40
C SER A 222 0.84 -4.40 -20.07
N GLU A 223 1.88 -4.46 -20.88
CA GLU A 223 3.12 -3.69 -20.65
C GLU A 223 2.86 -2.17 -20.56
N ASN A 224 1.97 -1.64 -21.41
CA ASN A 224 1.58 -0.23 -21.37
C ASN A 224 0.90 0.15 -20.05
N THR A 225 -0.07 -0.64 -19.58
CA THR A 225 -0.76 -0.42 -18.30
C THR A 225 0.23 -0.54 -17.13
N LEU A 226 1.11 -1.55 -17.13
CA LEU A 226 2.12 -1.75 -16.10
C LEU A 226 3.10 -0.58 -16.02
N ASN A 227 3.56 -0.06 -17.15
CA ASN A 227 4.45 1.10 -17.21
C ASN A 227 3.77 2.37 -16.65
N ARG A 228 2.47 2.56 -16.89
CA ARG A 228 1.69 3.66 -16.30
C ARG A 228 1.55 3.52 -14.79
N ILE A 229 1.29 2.32 -14.28
CA ILE A 229 1.25 2.06 -12.83
C ILE A 229 2.62 2.38 -12.22
N LYS A 230 3.70 1.79 -12.75
CA LYS A 230 5.06 1.99 -12.26
C LYS A 230 5.45 3.47 -12.27
N LYS A 231 5.12 4.20 -13.35
CA LYS A 231 5.33 5.66 -13.44
C LYS A 231 4.62 6.42 -12.33
N ASN A 232 3.35 6.11 -12.05
CA ASN A 232 2.60 6.74 -10.97
C ASN A 232 3.19 6.40 -9.60
N MET A 233 3.63 5.15 -9.39
CA MET A 233 4.24 4.72 -8.11
C MET A 233 5.50 5.50 -7.75
N HIS A 234 6.39 5.81 -8.71
CA HIS A 234 7.64 6.52 -8.41
C HIS A 234 7.59 8.03 -8.63
N SER A 235 6.50 8.56 -9.21
CA SER A 235 6.36 10.00 -9.41
C SER A 235 6.19 10.72 -8.07
N VAL A 236 6.85 11.87 -7.94
CA VAL A 236 6.68 12.79 -6.80
C VAL A 236 5.45 13.70 -7.04
N PRO A 237 4.77 14.19 -5.99
CA PRO A 237 3.50 14.91 -6.12
C PRO A 237 3.53 16.09 -7.11
N ARG A 238 4.60 16.90 -7.13
CA ARG A 238 4.76 18.03 -8.06
C ARG A 238 4.71 17.62 -9.53
N LYS A 239 5.19 16.41 -9.87
CA LYS A 239 5.15 15.86 -11.23
C LYS A 239 3.79 15.26 -11.58
N SER A 240 2.95 15.04 -10.56
CA SER A 240 1.58 14.52 -10.69
C SER A 240 0.52 15.63 -10.64
N GLY A 241 0.92 16.90 -10.67
CA GLY A 241 0.02 18.06 -10.72
C GLY A 241 -0.41 18.62 -9.36
N TYR A 242 0.23 18.20 -8.27
CA TYR A 242 -0.01 18.72 -6.93
C TYR A 242 0.91 19.90 -6.61
N LYS A 243 0.46 20.81 -5.74
CA LYS A 243 1.24 21.98 -5.35
C LYS A 243 2.30 21.60 -4.32
N GLU A 244 3.53 22.08 -4.52
CA GLU A 244 4.71 21.73 -3.69
C GLU A 244 4.62 22.24 -2.24
N ASP A 245 3.84 23.29 -1.98
CA ASP A 245 3.64 23.86 -0.63
C ASP A 245 2.76 22.95 0.26
N GLU A 246 1.86 22.20 -0.35
CA GLU A 246 1.00 21.22 0.32
C GLU A 246 1.59 19.80 0.25
N PHE A 247 2.12 19.42 -0.91
CA PHE A 247 2.65 18.08 -1.19
C PHE A 247 4.09 18.15 -1.72
N TYR A 248 5.05 18.11 -0.79
CA TYR A 248 6.49 18.06 -1.08
C TYR A 248 6.93 16.70 -1.63
N ASP A 249 8.14 16.59 -2.20
CA ASP A 249 8.57 15.39 -2.96
C ASP A 249 8.52 14.09 -2.15
N SER A 250 8.90 14.15 -0.87
CA SER A 250 8.87 13.01 0.06
C SER A 250 7.51 12.80 0.74
N TYR A 251 6.47 13.57 0.39
CA TYR A 251 5.11 13.28 0.84
C TYR A 251 4.72 11.87 0.35
N GLY A 252 4.59 10.95 1.30
CA GLY A 252 4.34 9.54 1.00
C GLY A 252 5.56 8.74 0.52
N LYS A 253 6.80 9.20 0.79
CA LYS A 253 8.06 8.48 0.59
C LYS A 253 8.86 8.49 1.91
N PHE A 254 8.61 7.54 2.82
CA PHE A 254 9.25 7.58 4.13
C PHE A 254 10.70 7.11 4.08
N PHE A 255 11.00 6.01 3.38
CA PHE A 255 12.38 5.54 3.19
C PHE A 255 13.23 6.58 2.47
N LEU A 256 14.50 6.70 2.90
CA LEU A 256 15.53 7.63 2.40
C LEU A 256 15.29 9.11 2.68
N TYR A 257 14.06 9.62 2.47
CA TYR A 257 13.78 11.05 2.38
C TYR A 257 12.60 11.54 3.23
N GLY A 258 11.90 10.65 3.95
CA GLY A 258 10.68 11.01 4.68
C GLY A 258 10.86 12.11 5.71
N ASP A 259 12.08 12.27 6.24
CA ASP A 259 12.46 13.28 7.23
C ASP A 259 13.08 14.55 6.62
N SER A 260 12.97 14.73 5.29
CA SER A 260 13.34 15.97 4.58
C SER A 260 12.20 16.44 3.68
N LYS A 261 12.08 17.75 3.46
CA LYS A 261 11.17 18.33 2.44
C LYS A 261 11.91 18.73 1.15
N ASP A 262 13.20 18.45 1.08
CA ASP A 262 14.01 18.74 -0.10
C ASP A 262 13.54 17.89 -1.29
N ARG A 263 13.85 18.38 -2.50
CA ARG A 263 13.56 17.62 -3.71
C ARG A 263 14.34 16.32 -3.73
N ILE A 264 13.65 15.23 -4.01
CA ILE A 264 14.30 13.92 -4.19
C ILE A 264 15.13 13.99 -5.48
N PRO A 265 16.42 13.62 -5.44
CA PRO A 265 17.26 13.66 -6.62
C PRO A 265 16.72 12.77 -7.75
N GLU A 266 16.78 13.26 -8.98
CA GLU A 266 16.14 12.64 -10.15
C GLU A 266 16.65 11.23 -10.48
N GLN A 267 17.84 10.85 -10.01
CA GLN A 267 18.37 9.49 -10.18
C GLN A 267 17.65 8.42 -9.34
N PHE A 268 16.91 8.82 -8.31
CA PHE A 268 16.18 7.89 -7.45
C PHE A 268 14.79 7.61 -8.02
N LYS A 269 14.46 6.32 -8.16
CA LYS A 269 13.11 5.83 -8.41
C LYS A 269 12.64 5.02 -7.21
N ILE A 270 11.74 5.61 -6.43
CA ILE A 270 11.16 4.99 -5.23
C ILE A 270 9.74 4.56 -5.55
N TYR A 271 9.58 3.31 -5.97
CA TYR A 271 8.28 2.71 -6.24
C TYR A 271 7.71 2.17 -4.93
N ASN A 272 6.81 2.89 -4.29
CA ASN A 272 6.35 2.52 -2.96
C ASN A 272 4.84 2.65 -2.78
N LYS A 273 4.38 2.16 -1.63
CA LYS A 273 3.15 2.63 -0.99
C LYS A 273 3.36 2.73 0.51
N VAL A 274 3.03 3.88 1.07
CA VAL A 274 2.97 4.08 2.52
C VAL A 274 1.56 3.88 3.08
N GLY A 275 1.47 3.63 4.38
CA GLY A 275 0.25 3.75 5.16
C GLY A 275 0.57 4.23 6.57
N TYR A 276 -0.26 5.11 7.10
CA TYR A 276 -0.23 5.43 8.52
C TYR A 276 -1.63 5.72 9.06
N ALA A 277 -1.91 5.17 10.23
CA ALA A 277 -3.12 5.38 11.02
C ALA A 277 -2.95 4.64 12.34
N TYR A 278 -3.66 5.07 13.40
CA TYR A 278 -3.68 4.36 14.67
C TYR A 278 -2.27 4.13 15.26
N GLY A 279 -1.37 5.10 15.11
CA GLY A 279 0.03 5.04 15.52
C GLY A 279 0.90 4.14 14.66
N THR A 280 0.34 3.35 13.75
CA THR A 280 1.11 2.45 12.88
C THR A 280 1.57 3.21 11.63
N LEU A 281 2.85 3.10 11.27
CA LEU A 281 3.41 3.49 9.98
C LEU A 281 3.94 2.27 9.26
N THR A 282 3.69 2.17 7.96
CA THR A 282 4.22 1.10 7.12
C THR A 282 4.62 1.65 5.77
N GLU A 283 5.72 1.17 5.23
CA GLU A 283 6.10 1.37 3.83
C GLU A 283 6.58 0.07 3.22
N THR A 284 6.17 -0.18 1.98
CA THR A 284 6.75 -1.20 1.10
C THR A 284 7.28 -0.51 -0.15
N ALA A 285 8.52 -0.79 -0.54
CA ALA A 285 9.18 -0.10 -1.64
C ALA A 285 10.12 -1.00 -2.43
N TYR A 286 10.16 -0.78 -3.74
CA TYR A 286 11.27 -1.11 -4.62
C TYR A 286 12.01 0.19 -4.92
N ILE A 287 13.30 0.25 -4.60
CA ILE A 287 14.12 1.46 -4.67
C ILE A 287 15.24 1.23 -5.66
N VAL A 288 15.46 2.20 -6.55
CA VAL A 288 16.54 2.20 -7.54
C VAL A 288 17.28 3.53 -7.49
N ASP A 289 18.61 3.50 -7.39
CA ASP A 289 19.49 4.62 -7.78
C ASP A 289 20.11 4.28 -9.13
N GLU A 290 19.63 4.92 -10.19
CA GLU A 290 20.07 4.65 -11.56
C GLU A 290 21.52 5.09 -11.82
N LYS A 291 22.04 6.04 -11.03
CA LYS A 291 23.41 6.54 -11.18
C LYS A 291 24.41 5.62 -10.48
N ALA A 292 24.04 5.08 -9.31
CA ALA A 292 24.88 4.16 -8.56
C ALA A 292 24.71 2.69 -9.02
N GLY A 293 23.66 2.37 -9.78
CA GLY A 293 23.35 0.99 -10.16
C GLY A 293 22.86 0.15 -8.98
N ILE A 294 22.30 0.80 -7.95
CA ILE A 294 21.80 0.16 -6.73
C ILE A 294 20.31 -0.09 -6.88
N GLU A 295 19.85 -1.29 -6.50
CA GLU A 295 18.44 -1.62 -6.40
C GLU A 295 18.16 -2.57 -5.23
N PHE A 296 17.04 -2.36 -4.54
CA PHE A 296 16.63 -3.26 -3.45
C PHE A 296 15.13 -3.16 -3.16
N LEU A 297 14.61 -4.18 -2.49
CA LEU A 297 13.25 -4.20 -1.93
C LEU A 297 13.31 -4.04 -0.41
N LEU A 298 12.49 -3.16 0.13
CA LEU A 298 12.38 -2.95 1.58
C LEU A 298 10.92 -2.78 1.98
N THR A 299 10.50 -3.50 3.02
CA THR A 299 9.20 -3.33 3.65
C THR A 299 9.40 -3.26 5.16
N ALA A 300 8.81 -2.26 5.81
CA ALA A 300 8.90 -2.12 7.25
C ALA A 300 7.63 -1.53 7.84
N THR A 301 7.31 -1.94 9.07
CA THR A 301 6.24 -1.37 9.88
C THR A 301 6.75 -1.00 11.27
N ILE A 302 6.17 0.05 11.86
CA ILE A 302 6.47 0.55 13.20
C ILE A 302 5.20 1.10 13.85
N LEU A 303 4.98 0.82 15.14
CA LEU A 303 3.95 1.43 15.97
C LEU A 303 4.58 2.53 16.85
N VAL A 304 4.06 3.76 16.75
CA VAL A 304 4.37 4.89 17.62
C VAL A 304 3.07 5.38 18.26
N ASN A 305 2.79 4.87 19.46
CA ASN A 305 1.60 5.23 20.22
C ASN A 305 1.90 5.26 21.72
N LYS A 306 2.57 6.32 22.18
CA LYS A 306 3.10 6.36 23.56
C LYS A 306 2.05 6.40 24.66
N ASN A 307 0.91 7.04 24.42
CA ASN A 307 -0.15 7.12 25.42
C ASN A 307 -1.04 5.87 25.43
N GLU A 308 -0.83 4.95 24.49
CA GLU A 308 -1.60 3.73 24.29
C GLU A 308 -3.10 3.97 24.04
N ILE A 309 -3.46 5.19 23.60
CA ILE A 309 -4.82 5.56 23.21
C ILE A 309 -4.89 5.52 21.69
N PHE A 310 -5.83 4.75 21.16
CA PHE A 310 -6.03 4.63 19.73
C PHE A 310 -7.07 5.65 19.24
N ASN A 311 -6.95 6.08 17.99
CA ASN A 311 -7.87 6.99 17.31
C ASN A 311 -7.96 8.42 17.91
N ASP A 312 -6.97 8.87 18.66
CA ASP A 312 -6.94 10.20 19.30
C ASP A 312 -6.06 11.24 18.57
N ASP A 313 -5.52 10.85 17.41
CA ASP A 313 -4.61 11.62 16.57
C ASP A 313 -3.33 12.12 17.27
N THR A 314 -2.94 11.51 18.39
CA THR A 314 -1.74 11.85 19.16
C THR A 314 -0.67 10.77 18.99
N TYR A 315 0.15 10.88 17.95
CA TYR A 315 1.18 9.89 17.60
C TYR A 315 2.53 10.53 17.30
N GLU A 316 3.64 9.85 17.64
CA GLU A 316 5.00 10.32 17.37
C GLU A 316 5.46 10.04 15.93
N TYR A 317 4.61 10.32 14.94
CA TYR A 317 4.91 10.09 13.52
C TYR A 317 6.13 10.91 13.06
N GLU A 318 6.10 12.21 13.27
CA GLU A 318 7.15 13.14 12.81
C GLU A 318 8.42 13.07 13.68
N GLU A 319 8.27 12.76 14.98
CA GLU A 319 9.39 12.76 15.93
C GLU A 319 10.17 11.44 15.94
N ILE A 320 9.50 10.32 15.66
CA ILE A 320 10.08 8.97 15.81
C ILE A 320 9.87 8.14 14.56
N GLY A 321 8.62 7.99 14.12
CA GLY A 321 8.24 6.99 13.13
C GLY A 321 8.84 7.23 11.74
N ILE A 322 8.56 8.39 11.15
CA ILE A 322 9.07 8.78 9.83
C ILE A 322 10.61 8.89 9.84
N PRO A 323 11.26 9.57 10.81
CA PRO A 323 12.73 9.59 10.89
C PRO A 323 13.37 8.20 11.03
N PHE A 324 12.71 7.27 11.72
CA PHE A 324 13.18 5.88 11.80
C PHE A 324 13.15 5.20 10.44
N LEU A 325 12.02 5.26 9.72
CA LEU A 325 11.91 4.65 8.38
C LEU A 325 12.89 5.31 7.40
N ALA A 326 13.01 6.63 7.40
CA ALA A 326 13.95 7.35 6.56
C ALA A 326 15.39 6.88 6.80
N GLN A 327 15.81 6.80 8.06
CA GLN A 327 17.13 6.30 8.41
C GLN A 327 17.32 4.83 8.05
N LEU A 328 16.33 3.97 8.30
CA LEU A 328 16.40 2.55 7.92
C LEU A 328 16.66 2.39 6.42
N GLY A 329 15.95 3.15 5.58
CA GLY A 329 16.20 3.16 4.13
C GLY A 329 17.63 3.57 3.79
N ARG A 330 18.19 4.58 4.48
CA ARG A 330 19.57 5.04 4.26
C ARG A 330 20.61 4.00 4.66
N GLU A 331 20.40 3.27 5.77
CA GLU A 331 21.32 2.19 6.18
C GLU A 331 21.32 1.04 5.17
N ILE A 332 20.15 0.63 4.68
CA ILE A 332 20.08 -0.41 3.63
C ILE A 332 20.74 0.07 2.35
N TYR A 333 20.51 1.33 1.94
CA TYR A 333 21.18 1.90 0.78
C TYR A 333 22.71 1.93 0.92
N LEU A 334 23.24 2.28 2.10
CA LEU A 334 24.67 2.24 2.37
C LEU A 334 25.21 0.80 2.29
N GLN A 335 24.49 -0.17 2.84
CA GLN A 335 24.85 -1.58 2.76
C GLN A 335 24.88 -2.08 1.29
N GLU A 336 23.94 -1.67 0.44
CA GLU A 336 23.99 -2.00 -1.00
C GLU A 336 25.17 -1.35 -1.70
N HIS A 337 25.53 -0.13 -1.31
CA HIS A 337 26.64 0.60 -1.91
C HIS A 337 28.02 0.02 -1.54
N GLU A 338 28.13 -0.70 -0.42
CA GLU A 338 29.37 -1.32 0.04
C GLU A 338 29.63 -2.71 -0.56
N LYS A 339 28.67 -3.28 -1.30
CA LYS A 339 28.82 -4.53 -2.07
C LYS A 339 29.60 -4.30 -3.36
#